data_AF-R9KV74-F1
#
_entry.id   AF-R9KV74-F1
#
_cell.length_a   1.000
_cell.length_b   1.000
_cell.length_c   1.000
_cell.angle_alpha   90.00
_cell.angle_beta   90.00
_cell.angle_gamma   90.00
#
_symmetry.space_group_name_H-M   'P 1'
#
loop_
_entity.id
_entity.type
_entity.pdbx_description
1 polymer ?
#
loop_
_entity_poly.entity_id
_entity_poly.type
_entity_poly.pdbx_seq_one_letter_code
_entity_poly.pdbx_strand_id
1 'polypeptide(L)'
;MKVSSGTSRLSQRLRRLVAFVGAVALCGALALALAGCAAGSAGDAAAAGDAGGAASASGDGGSSASAPISVYSREDGSGTRGAFVELFGIEQKDANGDKMDIDLFFDLLDSKLQLVTGQLDERFEIQARKHVYNAPFLMGQGVWIDSEKLSPTDVQRDVLKHGTLTTGFIGLAECLVALTGQHHGQSPEAQRLGLEIVGHMRSYCDRVSQERGMNYSLIATPAEGRSHRE
;
A
#
# COMPACT_ATOMS: atom_id res chain seq x y z
N MET A 1 -22.57 41.41 -36.03
CA MET A 1 -22.60 40.07 -36.65
C MET A 1 -21.19 39.68 -37.07
N LYS A 2 -20.56 38.71 -36.39
CA LYS A 2 -19.30 38.09 -36.81
C LYS A 2 -19.31 36.65 -36.27
N VAL A 3 -19.55 35.70 -37.16
CA VAL A 3 -19.47 34.25 -36.92
C VAL A 3 -18.26 33.76 -37.71
N SER A 4 -17.24 33.18 -37.06
CA SER A 4 -16.32 32.24 -37.74
C SER A 4 -15.39 31.49 -36.78
N SER A 5 -15.08 30.26 -37.21
CA SER A 5 -13.95 29.38 -36.87
C SER A 5 -13.99 28.50 -35.61
N GLY A 6 -14.88 27.49 -35.60
CA GLY A 6 -14.84 26.33 -34.69
C GLY A 6 -14.26 25.04 -35.30
N THR A 7 -13.98 24.99 -36.61
CA THR A 7 -13.74 23.73 -37.35
C THR A 7 -12.27 23.33 -37.50
N SER A 8 -11.29 24.13 -37.03
CA SER A 8 -9.86 23.84 -37.26
C SER A 8 -9.16 23.03 -36.16
N ARG A 9 -9.75 22.89 -34.98
CA ARG A 9 -9.08 22.23 -33.83
C ARG A 9 -9.25 20.71 -33.79
N LEU A 10 -10.31 20.19 -34.43
CA LEU A 10 -10.62 18.75 -34.42
C LEU A 10 -9.73 17.96 -35.39
N SER A 11 -9.41 18.53 -36.57
CA SER A 11 -8.54 17.88 -37.56
C SER A 11 -7.07 17.79 -37.12
N GLN A 12 -6.60 18.73 -36.30
CA GLN A 12 -5.24 18.71 -35.75
C GLN A 12 -5.05 17.67 -34.64
N ARG A 13 -6.07 17.45 -33.81
CA ARG A 13 -6.03 16.43 -32.75
C ARG A 13 -6.08 15.01 -33.32
N LEU A 14 -6.89 14.79 -34.34
CA LEU A 14 -7.00 13.48 -34.99
C LEU A 14 -5.71 13.08 -35.73
N ARG A 15 -5.03 14.04 -36.38
CA ARG A 15 -3.73 13.79 -37.03
C ARG A 15 -2.62 13.44 -36.02
N ARG A 16 -2.62 14.05 -34.83
CA ARG A 16 -1.65 13.74 -33.76
C ARG A 16 -1.90 12.37 -33.14
N LEU A 17 -3.16 11.95 -33.02
CA LEU A 17 -3.51 10.62 -32.49
C LEU A 17 -3.07 9.49 -33.44
N VAL A 18 -3.31 9.64 -34.74
CA VAL A 18 -2.90 8.64 -35.75
C VAL A 18 -1.37 8.50 -35.81
N ALA A 19 -0.63 9.60 -35.67
CA ALA A 19 0.84 9.54 -35.62
C ALA A 19 1.36 8.85 -34.35
N PHE A 20 0.67 8.98 -33.21
CA PHE A 20 1.10 8.38 -31.95
C PHE A 20 0.83 6.86 -31.89
N VAL A 21 -0.30 6.41 -32.42
CA VAL A 21 -0.64 4.97 -32.48
C VAL A 21 0.28 4.22 -33.45
N GLY A 22 0.70 4.85 -34.55
CA GLY A 22 1.63 4.24 -35.52
C GLY A 22 3.05 4.01 -34.98
N ALA A 23 3.51 4.81 -34.01
CA ALA A 23 4.86 4.71 -33.47
C ALA A 23 5.04 3.60 -32.40
N VAL A 24 3.96 3.20 -31.72
CA VAL A 24 4.01 2.18 -30.65
C VAL A 24 4.03 0.76 -31.23
N ALA A 25 3.47 0.55 -32.42
CA ALA A 25 3.40 -0.78 -33.04
C ALA A 25 4.74 -1.30 -33.61
N LEU A 26 5.77 -0.46 -33.75
CA LEU A 26 7.04 -0.83 -34.39
C LEU A 26 8.13 -1.30 -33.41
N CYS A 27 7.96 -1.12 -32.09
CA CYS A 27 8.94 -1.55 -31.08
C CYS A 27 8.64 -2.91 -30.42
N GLY A 28 7.52 -3.56 -30.75
CA GLY A 28 7.04 -4.77 -30.06
C GLY A 28 7.56 -6.11 -30.57
N ALA A 29 8.47 -6.13 -31.56
CA ALA A 29 8.87 -7.38 -32.23
C ALA A 29 10.39 -7.53 -32.33
N LEU A 30 11.10 -7.71 -31.20
CA LEU A 30 12.46 -8.26 -31.21
C LEU A 30 12.90 -8.80 -29.83
N ALA A 31 12.44 -9.99 -29.45
CA ALA A 31 13.10 -10.82 -28.43
C ALA A 31 12.52 -12.25 -28.42
N LEU A 32 12.94 -13.10 -29.35
CA LEU A 32 12.72 -14.55 -29.28
C LEU A 32 13.89 -15.29 -29.94
N ALA A 33 14.81 -15.82 -29.15
CA ALA A 33 15.63 -17.02 -29.42
C ALA A 33 16.81 -17.11 -28.45
N LEU A 34 16.85 -18.17 -27.62
CA LEU A 34 18.01 -19.06 -27.44
C LEU A 34 17.69 -20.11 -26.35
N ALA A 35 17.28 -21.28 -26.83
CA ALA A 35 17.37 -22.55 -26.12
C ALA A 35 18.73 -23.20 -26.47
N GLY A 36 19.39 -23.85 -25.51
CA GLY A 36 20.61 -24.60 -25.74
C GLY A 36 20.95 -25.51 -24.56
N CYS A 37 20.69 -26.81 -24.74
CA CYS A 37 20.96 -27.90 -23.80
C CYS A 37 22.45 -28.29 -23.75
N ALA A 38 22.92 -28.78 -22.60
CA ALA A 38 24.02 -29.75 -22.55
C ALA A 38 23.90 -30.64 -21.30
N ALA A 39 23.96 -31.95 -21.50
CA ALA A 39 23.87 -33.00 -20.49
C ALA A 39 25.15 -33.84 -20.47
N GLY A 40 25.48 -34.38 -19.28
CA GLY A 40 26.39 -35.49 -19.02
C GLY A 40 27.83 -35.10 -18.64
N SER A 41 28.55 -35.77 -17.72
CA SER A 41 28.27 -36.81 -16.72
C SER A 41 29.56 -37.08 -15.92
N ALA A 42 29.41 -37.43 -14.64
CA ALA A 42 30.23 -38.35 -13.82
C ALA A 42 31.75 -38.11 -13.61
N GLY A 43 32.13 -38.07 -12.32
CA GLY A 43 33.50 -38.19 -11.84
C GLY A 43 33.54 -38.21 -10.31
N ASP A 44 33.56 -39.42 -9.75
CA ASP A 44 33.51 -39.79 -8.33
C ASP A 44 34.83 -39.50 -7.59
N ALA A 45 34.78 -39.06 -6.33
CA ALA A 45 35.88 -39.18 -5.36
C ALA A 45 35.35 -38.96 -3.93
N ALA A 46 35.23 -40.07 -3.20
CA ALA A 46 34.84 -40.15 -1.80
C ALA A 46 36.03 -39.93 -0.83
N ALA A 47 35.76 -39.26 0.30
CA ALA A 47 36.28 -39.51 1.66
C ALA A 47 35.96 -38.29 2.56
N ALA A 48 35.73 -38.33 3.87
CA ALA A 48 35.19 -39.28 4.85
C ALA A 48 35.25 -38.51 6.21
N GLY A 49 34.24 -38.67 7.07
CA GLY A 49 34.23 -38.26 8.50
C GLY A 49 33.78 -36.82 8.77
N ASP A 50 33.01 -36.49 9.80
CA ASP A 50 32.39 -37.26 10.88
C ASP A 50 31.20 -36.46 11.44
N ALA A 51 30.31 -37.18 12.11
CA ALA A 51 28.96 -36.84 12.52
C ALA A 51 28.86 -35.80 13.66
N GLY A 52 27.72 -35.11 13.67
CA GLY A 52 27.26 -34.26 14.75
C GLY A 52 25.77 -33.98 14.58
N GLY A 53 24.96 -35.00 14.83
CA GLY A 53 23.52 -34.97 14.62
C GLY A 53 22.77 -34.04 15.57
N ALA A 54 21.73 -33.38 15.03
CA ALA A 54 20.57 -32.95 15.79
C ALA A 54 19.33 -33.18 14.90
N ALA A 55 18.33 -33.80 15.51
CA ALA A 55 17.22 -34.49 14.87
C ALA A 55 16.35 -33.62 13.97
N SER A 56 16.01 -34.18 12.81
CA SER A 56 14.90 -33.75 11.96
C SER A 56 13.61 -34.36 12.50
N ALA A 57 12.60 -33.51 12.72
CA ALA A 57 11.20 -33.93 12.69
C ALA A 57 10.59 -33.29 11.45
N SER A 58 10.48 -34.11 10.41
CA SER A 58 9.80 -33.84 9.15
C SER A 58 8.29 -33.71 9.34
N GLY A 59 7.71 -32.69 8.71
CA GLY A 59 6.27 -32.53 8.53
C GLY A 59 6.01 -31.74 7.25
N ASP A 60 5.73 -32.48 6.17
CA ASP A 60 5.23 -32.03 4.88
C ASP A 60 3.87 -31.33 5.00
N GLY A 61 3.53 -30.47 4.03
CA GLY A 61 2.17 -29.96 3.86
C GLY A 61 2.09 -28.54 3.37
N GLY A 62 1.97 -28.36 2.05
CA GLY A 62 1.40 -27.13 1.50
C GLY A 62 0.00 -26.89 2.06
N SER A 63 -0.32 -25.65 2.41
CA SER A 63 -1.70 -25.25 2.61
C SER A 63 -1.89 -23.77 2.31
N SER A 64 -2.65 -23.51 1.26
CA SER A 64 -3.34 -22.24 1.01
C SER A 64 -4.27 -21.96 2.20
N ALA A 65 -3.76 -21.30 3.23
CA ALA A 65 -4.55 -20.90 4.38
C ALA A 65 -5.09 -19.48 4.16
N SER A 66 -6.32 -19.40 3.64
CA SER A 66 -7.25 -18.32 3.96
C SER A 66 -7.50 -18.37 5.48
N ALA A 67 -6.55 -17.88 6.26
CA ALA A 67 -6.72 -17.80 7.71
C ALA A 67 -7.79 -16.73 8.00
N PRO A 68 -8.83 -17.05 8.78
CA PRO A 68 -9.82 -16.05 9.18
C PRO A 68 -9.12 -14.98 10.02
N ILE A 69 -9.25 -13.72 9.61
CA ILE A 69 -8.74 -12.56 10.34
C ILE A 69 -9.44 -12.55 11.71
N SER A 70 -8.70 -12.84 12.77
CA SER A 70 -9.21 -12.76 14.14
C SER A 70 -9.19 -11.30 14.61
N VAL A 71 -10.35 -10.64 14.49
CA VAL A 71 -10.54 -9.28 14.98
C VAL A 71 -10.89 -9.34 16.47
N TYR A 72 -9.96 -8.90 17.33
CA TYR A 72 -10.22 -8.69 18.76
C TYR A 72 -10.70 -7.24 18.97
N SER A 73 -11.95 -7.06 19.42
CA SER A 73 -12.43 -5.77 19.92
C SER A 73 -12.12 -5.66 21.42
N ARG A 74 -11.54 -4.53 21.85
CA ARG A 74 -11.51 -4.14 23.28
C ARG A 74 -12.77 -3.32 23.59
N GLU A 75 -13.15 -3.30 24.87
CA GLU A 75 -14.42 -2.76 25.40
C GLU A 75 -14.78 -1.32 24.99
N ASP A 76 -16.08 -0.99 25.09
CA ASP A 76 -16.71 0.26 24.64
C ASP A 76 -16.01 1.53 25.15
N GLY A 77 -15.46 2.32 24.22
CA GLY A 77 -15.14 3.73 24.44
C GLY A 77 -13.65 4.08 24.36
N SER A 78 -13.05 3.98 23.18
CA SER A 78 -11.66 4.37 22.91
C SER A 78 -11.47 5.85 22.52
N GLY A 79 -12.45 6.74 22.71
CA GLY A 79 -12.36 8.17 22.28
C GLY A 79 -12.38 8.42 20.76
N THR A 80 -12.19 7.38 19.95
CA THR A 80 -12.16 7.37 18.48
C THR A 80 -13.46 7.83 17.83
N ARG A 81 -14.59 7.71 18.52
CA ARG A 81 -15.92 8.11 18.01
C ARG A 81 -16.03 9.61 17.75
N GLY A 82 -15.48 10.45 18.62
CA GLY A 82 -15.53 11.91 18.47
C GLY A 82 -14.68 12.41 17.30
N ALA A 83 -13.43 11.95 17.24
CA ALA A 83 -12.52 12.27 16.15
C ALA A 83 -13.03 11.79 14.78
N PHE A 84 -13.72 10.65 14.72
CA PHE A 84 -14.32 10.15 13.49
C PHE A 84 -15.45 11.05 12.99
N VAL A 85 -16.38 11.41 13.87
CA VAL A 85 -17.50 12.32 13.55
C VAL A 85 -16.99 13.67 13.05
N GLU A 86 -15.98 14.24 13.69
CA GLU A 86 -15.41 15.53 13.29
C GLU A 86 -14.63 15.42 11.97
N LEU A 87 -13.78 14.39 11.81
CA LEU A 87 -12.90 14.25 10.65
C LEU A 87 -13.65 13.94 9.34
N PHE A 88 -14.72 13.16 9.46
CA PHE A 88 -15.57 12.79 8.33
C PHE A 88 -16.82 13.70 8.22
N GLY A 89 -17.06 14.61 9.17
CA GLY A 89 -18.21 15.52 9.15
C GLY A 89 -19.55 14.80 9.31
N ILE A 90 -19.57 13.70 10.07
CA ILE A 90 -20.70 12.78 10.15
C ILE A 90 -21.59 13.19 11.33
N GLU A 91 -22.52 14.11 11.10
CA GLU A 91 -23.62 14.28 12.05
C GLU A 91 -24.48 13.01 12.06
N GLN A 92 -24.82 12.50 13.24
CA GLN A 92 -25.47 11.19 13.43
C GLN A 92 -26.85 11.06 12.76
N LYS A 93 -27.38 12.14 12.20
CA LYS A 93 -28.56 12.21 11.37
C LYS A 93 -28.38 13.38 10.41
N ASP A 94 -28.70 13.19 9.14
CA ASP A 94 -28.95 14.33 8.27
C ASP A 94 -30.16 15.14 8.81
N ALA A 95 -30.41 16.33 8.26
CA ALA A 95 -31.54 17.17 8.68
C ALA A 95 -32.93 16.48 8.56
N ASN A 96 -33.00 15.29 7.94
CA ASN A 96 -34.21 14.51 7.71
C ASN A 96 -34.31 13.22 8.57
N GLY A 97 -33.23 12.81 9.24
CA GLY A 97 -33.19 11.61 10.09
C GLY A 97 -32.75 10.31 9.42
N ASP A 98 -32.20 10.36 8.20
CA ASP A 98 -31.83 9.18 7.42
C ASP A 98 -30.42 8.66 7.75
N LYS A 99 -30.23 7.34 7.58
CA LYS A 99 -28.93 6.66 7.76
C LYS A 99 -27.91 7.17 6.74
N MET A 100 -26.64 7.24 7.14
CA MET A 100 -25.56 7.72 6.29
C MET A 100 -25.48 6.93 4.98
N ASP A 101 -25.34 7.68 3.88
CA ASP A 101 -25.08 7.13 2.55
C ASP A 101 -23.69 6.48 2.54
N ILE A 102 -23.66 5.16 2.32
CA ILE A 102 -22.43 4.37 2.26
C ILE A 102 -21.53 4.85 1.12
N ASP A 103 -22.11 5.33 0.02
CA ASP A 103 -21.35 5.80 -1.13
C ASP A 103 -20.56 7.08 -0.75
N LEU A 104 -21.21 8.01 -0.04
CA LEU A 104 -20.55 9.21 0.48
C LEU A 104 -19.41 8.87 1.45
N PHE A 105 -19.57 7.83 2.28
CA PHE A 105 -18.50 7.38 3.17
C PHE A 105 -17.26 6.92 2.38
N PHE A 106 -17.44 6.15 1.31
CA PHE A 106 -16.33 5.69 0.48
C PHE A 106 -15.65 6.83 -0.29
N ASP A 107 -16.42 7.81 -0.79
CA ASP A 107 -15.85 9.02 -1.41
C ASP A 107 -14.98 9.84 -0.43
N LEU A 108 -15.45 9.98 0.80
CA LEU A 108 -14.68 10.63 1.86
C LEU A 108 -13.45 9.83 2.25
N LEU A 109 -13.58 8.50 2.38
CA LEU A 109 -12.47 7.61 2.66
C LEU A 109 -11.37 7.73 1.60
N ASP A 110 -11.74 7.73 0.32
CA ASP A 110 -10.80 7.94 -0.79
C ASP A 110 -10.10 9.29 -0.70
N SER A 111 -10.86 10.35 -0.40
CA SER A 111 -10.30 11.69 -0.22
C SER A 111 -9.27 11.73 0.92
N LYS A 112 -9.53 11.04 2.04
CA LYS A 112 -8.58 10.95 3.17
C LYS A 112 -7.37 10.08 2.82
N LEU A 113 -7.54 8.96 2.12
CA LEU A 113 -6.43 8.11 1.66
C LEU A 113 -5.49 8.87 0.73
N GLN A 114 -6.03 9.66 -0.20
CA GLN A 114 -5.25 10.54 -1.08
C GLN A 114 -4.45 11.58 -0.28
N LEU A 115 -5.09 12.23 0.69
CA LEU A 115 -4.42 13.21 1.55
C LEU A 115 -3.26 12.57 2.33
N VAL A 116 -3.49 11.43 2.98
CA VAL A 116 -2.46 10.71 3.75
C VAL A 116 -1.31 10.26 2.84
N THR A 117 -1.62 9.79 1.63
CA THR A 117 -0.60 9.44 0.64
C THR A 117 0.30 10.64 0.33
N GLY A 118 -0.30 11.81 0.07
CA GLY A 118 0.46 13.04 -0.18
C GLY A 118 1.34 13.46 1.00
N GLN A 119 0.85 13.31 2.23
CA GLN A 119 1.63 13.60 3.43
C GLN A 119 2.81 12.63 3.63
N LEU A 120 2.61 11.35 3.30
CA LEU A 120 3.69 10.35 3.35
C LEU A 120 4.76 10.62 2.29
N ASP A 121 4.34 10.95 1.06
CA ASP A 121 5.26 11.38 -0.01
C ASP A 121 6.08 12.60 0.41
N GLU A 122 5.44 13.64 0.94
CA GLU A 122 6.13 14.86 1.38
C GLU A 122 7.16 14.55 2.48
N ARG A 123 6.77 13.74 3.46
CA ARG A 123 7.67 13.30 4.53
C ARG A 123 8.87 12.51 3.98
N PHE A 124 8.61 11.61 3.03
CA PHE A 124 9.65 10.85 2.35
C PHE A 124 10.63 11.79 1.63
N GLU A 125 10.12 12.75 0.85
CA GLU A 125 10.95 13.69 0.10
C GLU A 125 11.85 14.54 1.00
N ILE A 126 11.35 14.96 2.17
CA ILE A 126 12.15 15.69 3.16
C ILE A 126 13.29 14.81 3.69
N GLN A 127 13.03 13.53 3.97
CA GLN A 127 14.06 12.60 4.46
C GLN A 127 15.05 12.22 3.36
N ALA A 128 14.58 12.04 2.12
CA ALA A 128 15.37 11.62 0.97
C ALA A 128 16.42 12.64 0.53
N ARG A 129 16.20 13.93 0.83
CA ARG A 129 17.14 15.02 0.54
C ARG A 129 18.30 15.12 1.54
N LYS A 130 18.29 14.33 2.61
CA LYS A 130 19.42 14.27 3.56
C LYS A 130 20.59 13.52 2.94
N HIS A 131 21.79 13.85 3.39
CA HIS A 131 23.01 13.17 2.99
C HIS A 131 23.36 12.06 3.99
N VAL A 132 24.18 11.11 3.55
CA VAL A 132 24.66 10.00 4.39
C VAL A 132 25.27 10.48 5.72
N TYR A 133 26.01 11.60 5.72
CA TYR A 133 26.59 12.16 6.95
C TYR A 133 25.54 12.59 8.00
N ASN A 134 24.27 12.73 7.63
CA ASN A 134 23.20 13.00 8.59
C ASN A 134 22.78 11.76 9.41
N ALA A 135 23.09 10.57 8.91
CA ALA A 135 22.81 9.29 9.56
C ALA A 135 24.03 8.34 9.45
N PRO A 136 25.20 8.73 10.01
CA PRO A 136 26.47 8.07 9.73
C PRO A 136 26.51 6.61 10.20
N PHE A 137 25.77 6.28 11.26
CA PHE A 137 25.66 4.91 11.73
C PHE A 137 24.80 4.05 10.80
N LEU A 138 23.60 4.52 10.44
CA LEU A 138 22.67 3.73 9.62
C LEU A 138 23.13 3.62 8.17
N MET A 139 23.52 4.75 7.58
CA MET A 139 23.87 4.83 6.17
C MET A 139 25.37 4.59 5.96
N GLY A 140 26.23 5.24 6.74
CA GLY A 140 27.68 5.20 6.54
C GLY A 140 28.36 3.90 6.98
N GLN A 141 27.75 3.10 7.85
CA GLN A 141 28.27 1.79 8.25
C GLN A 141 27.64 0.62 7.46
N GLY A 142 26.86 0.89 6.42
CA GLY A 142 26.26 -0.18 5.61
C GLY A 142 25.15 -0.96 6.32
N VAL A 143 24.49 -0.39 7.33
CA VAL A 143 23.43 -1.10 8.09
C VAL A 143 22.15 -1.21 7.26
N TRP A 144 21.86 -0.20 6.43
CA TRP A 144 20.72 -0.21 5.53
C TRP A 144 21.08 -0.83 4.19
N ILE A 145 20.11 -1.50 3.57
CA ILE A 145 20.28 -2.15 2.27
C ILE A 145 20.74 -1.10 1.24
N ASP A 146 21.79 -1.43 0.49
CA ASP A 146 22.44 -0.60 -0.53
C ASP A 146 23.16 0.66 -0.02
N SER A 147 23.25 0.87 1.30
CA SER A 147 23.88 2.08 1.83
C SER A 147 25.40 2.05 1.73
N GLU A 148 26.02 0.88 1.59
CA GLU A 148 27.45 0.68 1.31
C GLU A 148 27.89 1.25 -0.05
N LYS A 149 26.93 1.55 -0.95
CA LYS A 149 27.18 2.10 -2.29
C LYS A 149 27.26 3.63 -2.30
N LEU A 150 27.01 4.30 -1.18
CA LEU A 150 26.94 5.75 -1.08
C LEU A 150 28.16 6.34 -0.38
N SER A 151 28.63 7.50 -0.86
CA SER A 151 29.62 8.31 -0.15
C SER A 151 28.96 9.21 0.91
N PRO A 152 29.72 9.73 1.90
CA PRO A 152 29.16 10.57 2.97
C PRO A 152 28.36 11.79 2.48
N THR A 153 28.72 12.33 1.32
CA THR A 153 28.08 13.51 0.70
C THR A 153 26.97 13.18 -0.29
N ASP A 154 26.69 11.90 -0.53
CA ASP A 154 25.58 11.50 -1.41
C ASP A 154 24.24 11.57 -0.67
N VAL A 155 23.17 11.79 -1.42
CA VAL A 155 21.80 11.76 -0.90
C VAL A 155 21.35 10.34 -0.64
N GLN A 156 20.64 10.11 0.46
CA GLN A 156 20.22 8.77 0.88
C GLN A 156 18.91 8.28 0.21
N ARG A 157 18.43 8.97 -0.83
CA ARG A 157 17.11 8.73 -1.46
C ARG A 157 16.89 7.27 -1.85
N ASP A 158 17.84 6.69 -2.58
CA ASP A 158 17.64 5.36 -3.16
C ASP A 158 17.61 4.26 -2.09
N VAL A 159 18.38 4.44 -1.01
CA VAL A 159 18.35 3.55 0.15
C VAL A 159 17.01 3.64 0.89
N LEU A 160 16.44 4.84 1.02
CA LEU A 160 15.15 5.02 1.69
C LEU A 160 13.97 4.36 0.97
N LYS A 161 14.08 4.07 -0.34
CA LYS A 161 13.02 3.39 -1.10
C LYS A 161 12.76 1.96 -0.62
N HIS A 162 13.75 1.33 0.03
CA HIS A 162 13.59 0.03 0.68
C HIS A 162 12.70 0.08 1.92
N GLY A 163 12.47 1.28 2.47
CA GLY A 163 11.55 1.48 3.58
C GLY A 163 10.08 1.35 3.17
N THR A 164 9.22 1.25 4.18
CA THR A 164 7.77 1.16 4.01
C THR A 164 7.09 2.48 4.38
N LEU A 165 6.19 2.96 3.51
CA LEU A 165 5.31 4.10 3.77
C LEU A 165 3.95 3.55 4.21
N THR A 166 3.65 3.67 5.50
CA THR A 166 2.48 3.00 6.09
C THR A 166 1.35 3.97 6.39
N THR A 167 0.18 3.66 5.83
CA THR A 167 -1.10 4.25 6.22
C THR A 167 -1.65 3.47 7.40
N GLY A 168 -1.89 4.16 8.52
CA GLY A 168 -2.47 3.57 9.72
C GLY A 168 -3.96 3.86 9.83
N PHE A 169 -4.75 2.87 10.27
CA PHE A 169 -6.14 3.06 10.67
C PHE A 169 -6.40 2.53 12.09
N ILE A 170 -7.48 3.00 12.70
CA ILE A 170 -7.98 2.65 14.04
C ILE A 170 -9.51 2.87 14.06
N GLY A 171 -10.21 2.30 15.04
CA GLY A 171 -11.61 2.65 15.31
C GLY A 171 -12.60 2.01 14.34
N LEU A 172 -12.27 0.84 13.77
CA LEU A 172 -13.13 0.17 12.79
C LEU A 172 -14.46 -0.27 13.41
N ALA A 173 -14.45 -0.74 14.67
CA ALA A 173 -15.67 -1.16 15.34
C ALA A 173 -16.64 0.01 15.54
N GLU A 174 -16.12 1.16 15.99
CA GLU A 174 -16.89 2.38 16.21
C GLU A 174 -17.40 2.98 14.91
N CYS A 175 -16.59 2.94 13.84
CA CYS A 175 -17.01 3.29 12.49
C CYS A 175 -18.21 2.45 12.05
N LEU A 176 -18.16 1.13 12.23
CA LEU A 176 -19.28 0.24 11.88
C LEU A 176 -20.53 0.51 12.71
N VAL A 177 -20.38 0.81 14.00
CA VAL A 177 -21.52 1.20 14.85
C VAL A 177 -22.13 2.51 14.35
N ALA A 178 -21.32 3.50 13.94
CA ALA A 178 -21.81 4.75 13.39
C ALA A 178 -22.56 4.56 12.06
N LEU A 179 -22.06 3.69 11.18
CA LEU A 179 -22.65 3.43 9.86
C LEU A 179 -23.91 2.55 9.93
N THR A 180 -23.87 1.49 10.74
CA THR A 180 -24.86 0.40 10.69
C THR A 180 -25.70 0.28 11.95
N GLY A 181 -25.23 0.87 13.06
CA GLY A 181 -25.79 0.69 14.41
C GLY A 181 -25.21 -0.51 15.18
N GLN A 182 -24.36 -1.32 14.55
CA GLN A 182 -23.79 -2.55 15.13
C GLN A 182 -22.30 -2.69 14.79
N HIS A 183 -21.51 -3.35 15.65
CA HIS A 183 -20.12 -3.68 15.32
C HIS A 183 -20.01 -5.07 14.65
N HIS A 184 -18.83 -5.38 14.12
CA HIS A 184 -18.55 -6.64 13.38
C HIS A 184 -18.80 -7.94 14.16
N GLY A 185 -18.87 -7.88 15.49
CA GLY A 185 -19.16 -9.05 16.34
C GLY A 185 -20.65 -9.26 16.60
N GLN A 186 -21.48 -8.27 16.27
CA GLN A 186 -22.93 -8.29 16.49
C GLN A 186 -23.72 -8.67 15.23
N SER A 187 -23.19 -8.41 14.03
CA SER A 187 -23.86 -8.72 12.77
C SER A 187 -22.89 -9.18 11.67
N PRO A 188 -23.24 -10.25 10.92
CA PRO A 188 -22.52 -10.63 9.70
C PRO A 188 -22.49 -9.55 8.61
N GLU A 189 -23.52 -8.71 8.51
CA GLU A 189 -23.57 -7.56 7.60
C GLU A 189 -22.53 -6.51 7.98
N ALA A 190 -22.47 -6.16 9.27
CA ALA A 190 -21.46 -5.21 9.79
C ALA A 190 -20.03 -5.77 9.61
N GLN A 191 -19.86 -7.09 9.79
CA GLN A 191 -18.57 -7.74 9.53
C GLN A 191 -18.18 -7.65 8.05
N ARG A 192 -19.11 -7.92 7.13
CA ARG A 192 -18.88 -7.82 5.68
C ARG A 192 -18.49 -6.41 5.28
N LEU A 193 -19.21 -5.40 5.77
CA LEU A 193 -18.87 -4.00 5.52
C LEU A 193 -17.49 -3.65 6.09
N GLY A 194 -17.14 -4.12 7.29
CA GLY A 194 -15.81 -3.90 7.86
C GLY A 194 -14.68 -4.47 6.99
N LEU A 195 -14.87 -5.68 6.44
CA LEU A 195 -13.93 -6.29 5.51
C LEU A 195 -13.87 -5.53 4.18
N GLU A 196 -14.99 -5.02 3.69
CA GLU A 196 -15.05 -4.20 2.48
C GLU A 196 -14.27 -2.89 2.65
N ILE A 197 -14.45 -2.19 3.77
CA ILE A 197 -13.71 -0.95 4.09
C ILE A 197 -12.20 -1.23 4.15
N VAL A 198 -11.78 -2.28 4.87
CA VAL A 198 -10.36 -2.65 4.98
C VAL A 198 -9.80 -3.11 3.62
N GLY A 199 -10.57 -3.88 2.86
CA GLY A 199 -10.23 -4.32 1.52
C GLY A 199 -10.00 -3.15 0.59
N HIS A 200 -10.90 -2.17 0.60
CA HIS A 200 -10.81 -0.94 -0.18
C HIS A 200 -9.54 -0.15 0.13
N MET A 201 -9.28 0.12 1.43
CA MET A 201 -8.05 0.79 1.86
C MET A 201 -6.79 0.03 1.44
N ARG A 202 -6.82 -1.31 1.52
CA ARG A 202 -5.70 -2.17 1.14
C ARG A 202 -5.45 -2.11 -0.37
N SER A 203 -6.50 -2.28 -1.18
CA SER A 203 -6.41 -2.19 -2.64
C SER A 203 -5.91 -0.82 -3.10
N TYR A 204 -6.34 0.26 -2.44
CA TYR A 204 -5.80 1.59 -2.67
C TYR A 204 -4.27 1.63 -2.42
N CYS A 205 -3.79 1.13 -1.29
CA CYS A 205 -2.36 1.14 -0.97
C CYS A 205 -1.55 0.29 -1.96
N ASP A 206 -2.04 -0.89 -2.33
CA ASP A 206 -1.39 -1.78 -3.30
C ASP A 206 -1.28 -1.12 -4.67
N ARG A 207 -2.35 -0.45 -5.12
CA ARG A 207 -2.35 0.31 -6.38
C ARG A 207 -1.32 1.44 -6.36
N VAL A 208 -1.32 2.27 -5.31
CA VAL A 208 -0.36 3.39 -5.15
C VAL A 208 1.07 2.87 -5.07
N SER A 209 1.29 1.74 -4.40
CA SER A 209 2.58 1.05 -4.32
C SER A 209 3.13 0.72 -5.70
N GLN A 210 2.30 0.12 -6.56
CA GLN A 210 2.65 -0.23 -7.94
C GLN A 210 2.87 1.01 -8.83
N GLU A 211 1.97 1.99 -8.75
CA GLU A 211 2.04 3.22 -9.56
C GLU A 211 3.32 4.02 -9.29
N ARG A 212 3.80 4.02 -8.04
CA ARG A 212 4.93 4.86 -7.60
C ARG A 212 6.24 4.10 -7.46
N GLY A 213 6.21 2.76 -7.51
CA GLY A 213 7.38 1.92 -7.26
C GLY A 213 7.94 2.10 -5.85
N MET A 214 7.06 2.25 -4.86
CA MET A 214 7.38 2.54 -3.45
C MET A 214 6.55 1.61 -2.56
N ASN A 215 7.08 1.18 -1.41
CA ASN A 215 6.39 0.21 -0.55
C ASN A 215 5.28 0.86 0.30
N TYR A 216 4.12 1.13 -0.31
CA TYR A 216 2.93 1.57 0.43
C TYR A 216 2.23 0.40 1.11
N SER A 217 1.86 0.55 2.38
CA SER A 217 1.19 -0.51 3.17
C SER A 217 0.09 0.04 4.07
N LEU A 218 -0.80 -0.86 4.51
CA LEU A 218 -1.86 -0.57 5.46
C LEU A 218 -1.62 -1.32 6.78
N ILE A 219 -1.77 -0.64 7.92
CA ILE A 219 -1.68 -1.27 9.24
C ILE A 219 -2.83 -0.85 10.17
N ALA A 220 -3.37 -1.80 10.91
CA ALA A 220 -4.19 -1.50 12.08
C ALA A 220 -3.25 -1.05 13.20
N THR A 221 -3.29 0.24 13.55
CA THR A 221 -2.30 0.83 14.46
C THR A 221 -2.57 0.38 15.90
N PRO A 222 -1.59 -0.20 16.62
CA PRO A 222 -1.68 -0.43 18.06
C PRO A 222 -1.74 0.93 18.75
N ALA A 223 -2.94 1.39 19.10
CA ALA A 223 -3.20 2.78 19.45
C ALA A 223 -2.86 3.14 20.90
N GLU A 224 -1.76 2.61 21.43
CA GLU A 224 -1.39 2.73 22.85
C GLU A 224 -1.18 4.18 23.31
N GLY A 225 -0.89 5.12 22.40
CA GLY A 225 -0.80 6.57 22.68
C GLY A 225 -1.71 7.47 21.82
N ARG A 226 -2.65 6.91 21.06
CA ARG A 226 -3.51 7.66 20.12
C ARG A 226 -5.02 7.51 20.38
N SER A 227 -5.44 6.58 21.21
CA SER A 227 -6.85 6.44 21.61
C SER A 227 -7.32 7.56 22.56
N HIS A 228 -6.42 8.15 23.35
CA HIS A 228 -6.77 9.12 24.40
C HIS A 228 -6.55 10.59 24.02
N ARG A 229 -6.42 10.93 22.73
CA ARG A 229 -6.38 12.34 22.32
C ARG A 229 -7.82 12.82 22.13
N GLU A 230 -8.34 13.49 23.16
CA GLU A 230 -9.51 14.38 23.09
C GLU A 230 -9.15 15.73 22.43
#